data_AF-A0A924F8H8-F1
#
_entry.id   AF-A0A924F8H8-F1
#
_cell.length_a   1.000
_cell.length_b   1.000
_cell.length_c   1.000
_cell.angle_alpha   90.00
_cell.angle_beta   90.00
_cell.angle_gamma   90.00
#
_symmetry.space_group_name_H-M   'P 1'
#
loop_
_entity.id
_entity.type
_entity.pdbx_description
1 polymer ?
#
loop_
_entity_poly.entity_id
_entity_poly.type
_entity_poly.pdbx_seq_one_letter_code
_entity_poly.pdbx_strand_id
1 'polypeptide(L)'
;MFKNLQNSVFIGLGIGVIVPGVLVSIIWYFMHRYVFLAKADLLLIGAIAVNAIFMHYFFNQNKEQIGRGIISATFLWAFLFFFYKINQ
;
A
#
# COMPACT_ATOMS: atom_id res chain seq x y z
N MET A 1 -2.88 -6.55 22.22
CA MET A 1 -1.63 -7.34 22.18
C MET A 1 -0.68 -6.76 21.12
N PHE A 2 -0.22 -5.51 21.28
CA PHE A 2 0.67 -4.82 20.30
C PHE A 2 1.65 -3.85 20.99
N LYS A 3 2.01 -4.10 22.26
CA LYS A 3 2.88 -3.20 23.03
C LYS A 3 4.38 -3.30 22.67
N ASN A 4 4.79 -4.35 21.93
CA ASN A 4 6.20 -4.63 21.57
C ASN A 4 6.45 -4.67 20.05
N LEU A 5 5.70 -3.90 19.24
CA LEU A 5 6.16 -3.62 17.88
C LEU A 5 7.38 -2.70 17.98
N GLN A 6 8.57 -3.28 17.79
CA GLN A 6 9.80 -2.52 17.59
C GLN A 6 9.51 -1.45 16.53
N ASN A 7 9.87 -0.20 16.85
CA ASN A 7 9.78 0.90 15.90
C ASN A 7 10.83 0.62 14.83
N SER A 8 10.48 -0.15 13.81
CA SER A 8 11.37 -0.53 12.73
C SER A 8 10.69 -0.25 11.42
N VAL A 9 11.42 0.41 10.54
CA VAL A 9 10.99 0.75 9.19
C VAL A 9 10.58 -0.51 8.43
N PHE A 10 11.23 -1.65 8.66
CA PHE A 10 10.91 -2.93 8.04
C PHE A 10 9.51 -3.46 8.36
N ILE A 11 9.02 -3.21 9.58
CA ILE A 11 7.67 -3.62 9.98
C ILE A 11 6.62 -2.75 9.28
N GLY A 12 6.86 -1.45 9.21
CA GLY A 12 6.01 -0.54 8.43
C GLY A 12 6.02 -0.87 6.94
N LEU A 13 7.19 -1.27 6.42
CA LEU A 13 7.33 -1.71 5.03
C LEU A 13 6.56 -3.01 4.78
N GLY A 14 6.67 -4.00 5.68
CA GLY A 14 5.91 -5.25 5.59
C GLY A 14 4.39 -5.01 5.61
N ILE A 15 3.89 -4.20 6.54
CA ILE A 15 2.46 -3.86 6.61
C ILE A 15 2.04 -3.08 5.35
N GLY A 16 2.82 -2.08 4.95
CA GLY A 16 2.57 -1.24 3.78
C GLY A 16 2.75 -1.94 2.44
N VAL A 17 3.32 -3.15 2.39
CA VAL A 17 3.37 -4.00 1.17
C VAL A 17 2.27 -5.05 1.19
N ILE A 18 2.06 -5.73 2.33
CA ILE A 18 1.09 -6.83 2.45
C ILE A 18 -0.34 -6.31 2.33
N VAL A 19 -0.68 -5.23 3.04
CA VAL A 19 -2.03 -4.66 3.02
C VAL A 19 -2.46 -4.26 1.60
N PRO A 20 -1.72 -3.43 0.86
CA PRO A 20 -2.05 -3.12 -0.53
C PRO A 20 -1.88 -4.33 -1.46
N GLY A 21 -0.98 -5.27 -1.21
CA GLY A 21 -0.86 -6.48 -2.05
C GLY A 21 -2.09 -7.39 -1.98
N VAL A 22 -2.69 -7.53 -0.79
CA VAL A 22 -3.98 -8.23 -0.63
C VAL A 22 -5.09 -7.42 -1.31
N LEU A 23 -5.10 -6.10 -1.14
CA LEU A 23 -6.08 -5.21 -1.76
C LEU A 23 -6.02 -5.24 -3.29
N VAL A 24 -4.82 -5.22 -3.87
CA VAL A 24 -4.58 -5.35 -5.30
C VAL A 24 -5.03 -6.72 -5.80
N SER A 25 -4.79 -7.80 -5.05
CA SER A 25 -5.27 -9.14 -5.41
C SER A 25 -6.81 -9.22 -5.43
N ILE A 26 -7.48 -8.60 -4.45
CA ILE A 26 -8.94 -8.50 -4.40
C ILE A 26 -9.44 -7.66 -5.57
N ILE A 27 -8.83 -6.52 -5.85
CA ILE A 27 -9.27 -5.64 -6.93
C ILE A 27 -8.96 -6.25 -8.31
N TRP A 28 -7.88 -7.02 -8.47
CA TRP A 28 -7.60 -7.78 -9.69
C TRP A 28 -8.74 -8.76 -10.00
N TYR A 29 -9.27 -9.42 -8.96
CA TYR A 29 -10.46 -10.26 -9.08
C TYR A 29 -11.71 -9.45 -9.52
N PHE A 30 -11.89 -8.24 -8.97
CA PHE A 30 -12.99 -7.33 -9.38
C PHE A 30 -12.79 -6.74 -10.79
N MET A 31 -11.56 -6.44 -11.23
CA MET A 31 -11.26 -5.96 -12.57
C MET A 31 -11.64 -6.98 -13.64
N HIS A 32 -11.45 -8.27 -13.37
CA HIS A 32 -11.89 -9.34 -14.26
C HIS A 32 -13.42 -9.37 -14.42
N ARG A 33 -14.16 -8.79 -13.47
CA ARG A 33 -15.63 -8.72 -13.47
C ARG A 33 -16.17 -7.37 -13.98
N TYR A 34 -15.45 -6.27 -13.79
CA TYR A 34 -15.92 -4.91 -14.10
C TYR A 34 -14.87 -4.10 -14.89
N VAL A 35 -15.12 -3.95 -16.20
CA VAL A 35 -14.26 -3.23 -17.18
C VAL A 35 -14.06 -1.74 -16.84
N PHE A 36 -14.96 -1.14 -16.07
CA PHE A 36 -14.89 0.27 -15.68
C PHE A 36 -13.77 0.59 -14.65
N LEU A 37 -13.33 -0.42 -13.89
CA LEU A 37 -12.19 -0.32 -12.97
C LEU A 37 -10.84 -0.61 -13.65
N ALA A 38 -10.83 -0.89 -14.96
CA ALA A 38 -9.60 -1.21 -15.71
C ALA A 38 -8.63 -0.03 -15.86
N LYS A 39 -9.00 1.18 -15.39
CA LYS A 39 -8.03 2.25 -15.23
C LYS A 39 -7.13 1.92 -14.05
N ALA A 40 -5.99 1.36 -14.41
CA ALA A 40 -4.84 1.13 -13.59
C ALA A 40 -4.62 2.27 -12.55
N ASP A 41 -4.80 3.52 -12.98
CA ASP A 41 -4.64 4.71 -12.14
C ASP A 41 -5.60 4.77 -10.91
N LEU A 42 -6.84 4.26 -11.02
CA LEU A 42 -7.81 4.26 -9.91
C LEU A 42 -7.40 3.28 -8.79
N LEU A 43 -6.79 2.17 -9.21
CA LEU A 43 -6.28 1.10 -8.36
C LEU A 43 -5.08 1.57 -7.54
N LEU A 44 -4.17 2.27 -8.22
CA LEU A 44 -3.02 2.91 -7.60
C LEU A 44 -3.45 3.96 -6.57
N ILE A 45 -4.38 4.84 -6.94
CA ILE A 45 -4.90 5.88 -6.04
C ILE A 45 -5.58 5.23 -4.82
N GLY A 46 -6.33 4.15 -5.00
CA GLY A 46 -6.94 3.40 -3.90
C GLY A 46 -5.90 2.77 -2.96
N ALA A 47 -4.86 2.13 -3.50
CA ALA A 47 -3.78 1.57 -2.69
C ALA A 47 -3.01 2.64 -1.91
N ILE A 48 -2.72 3.79 -2.54
CA ILE A 48 -2.09 4.94 -1.91
C ILE A 48 -2.99 5.50 -0.79
N ALA A 49 -4.30 5.61 -1.02
CA ALA A 49 -5.23 6.11 0.00
C ALA A 49 -5.29 5.19 1.23
N VAL A 50 -5.32 3.87 1.04
CA VAL A 50 -5.29 2.90 2.14
C VAL A 50 -3.97 2.98 2.92
N ASN A 51 -2.84 3.05 2.21
CA ASN A 51 -1.54 3.22 2.87
C ASN A 51 -1.42 4.57 3.59
N ALA A 52 -2.00 5.66 3.06
CA ALA A 52 -2.03 6.96 3.71
C ALA A 52 -2.87 6.93 5.01
N ILE A 53 -4.01 6.22 5.01
CA ILE A 53 -4.80 6.00 6.23
C ILE A 53 -3.99 5.23 7.28
N PHE A 54 -3.31 4.16 6.85
CA PHE A 54 -2.44 3.37 7.72
C PHE A 54 -1.27 4.20 8.26
N MET A 55 -0.65 5.03 7.42
CA MET A 55 0.40 5.95 7.83
C MET A 55 -0.12 6.92 8.89
N HIS A 56 -1.29 7.54 8.67
CA HIS A 56 -1.89 8.47 9.63
C HIS A 56 -2.20 7.79 10.97
N TYR A 57 -2.72 6.56 10.93
CA TYR A 57 -2.97 5.76 12.12
C TYR A 57 -1.69 5.45 12.91
N PHE A 58 -0.61 5.06 12.24
CA PHE A 58 0.67 4.76 12.90
C PHE A 58 1.44 6.01 13.35
N PHE A 59 1.29 7.13 12.65
CA PHE A 59 1.83 8.42 13.11
C PHE A 59 1.20 8.86 14.43
N ASN A 60 -0.13 8.67 14.58
CA ASN A 60 -0.84 9.00 15.81
C ASN A 60 -0.39 8.16 17.02
N GLN A 61 0.27 7.03 16.77
CA GLN A 61 0.83 6.14 17.79
C GLN A 61 2.30 6.44 18.12
N ASN A 62 2.85 7.58 17.69
CA ASN A 62 4.29 7.93 17.81
C ASN A 62 5.23 6.87 17.18
N LYS A 63 4.75 6.16 16.15
CA LYS A 63 5.52 5.13 15.42
C LYS A 63 6.05 5.67 14.08
N GLU A 64 6.81 6.76 14.12
CA GLU A 64 7.31 7.45 12.92
C GLU A 64 8.09 6.54 11.95
N GLN A 65 8.88 5.61 12.48
CA GLN A 65 9.64 4.66 11.64
C GLN A 65 8.71 3.73 10.85
N ILE A 66 7.59 3.31 11.44
CA ILE A 66 6.58 2.51 10.76
C ILE A 66 5.91 3.35 9.67
N GLY A 67 5.57 4.60 9.96
CA GLY A 67 5.04 5.54 8.98
C GLY A 67 5.97 5.74 7.77
N ARG A 68 7.28 5.91 8.01
CA ARG A 68 8.30 5.99 6.94
C ARG A 68 8.38 4.69 6.12
N GLY A 69 8.23 3.53 6.77
CA GLY A 69 8.17 2.23 6.09
C GLY A 69 6.94 2.06 5.20
N ILE A 70 5.78 2.59 5.63
CA ILE A 70 4.55 2.56 4.82
C ILE A 70 4.69 3.48 3.60
N ILE A 71 5.32 4.65 3.75
CA ILE A 71 5.61 5.55 2.62
C ILE A 71 6.54 4.87 1.61
N SER A 72 7.63 4.25 2.06
CA SER A 72 8.56 3.57 1.14
C SER A 72 7.91 2.39 0.43
N ALA A 73 7.05 1.63 1.11
CA ALA A 73 6.24 0.58 0.49
C ALA A 73 5.25 1.13 -0.56
N THR A 74 4.66 2.30 -0.30
CA THR A 74 3.77 2.98 -1.25
C THR A 74 4.52 3.41 -2.51
N PHE A 75 5.73 3.97 -2.34
CA PHE A 75 6.62 4.29 -3.46
C PHE A 75 7.01 3.05 -4.26
N LEU A 76 7.32 1.94 -3.58
CA LEU A 76 7.68 0.69 -4.22
C LEU A 76 6.52 0.14 -5.06
N TRP A 77 5.29 0.18 -4.52
CA TRP A 77 4.08 -0.16 -5.26
C TRP A 77 3.84 0.75 -6.46
N ALA A 78 4.00 2.07 -6.29
CA ALA A 78 3.88 3.01 -7.40
C ALA A 78 4.92 2.75 -8.50
N PHE A 79 6.14 2.38 -8.13
CA PHE A 79 7.19 2.04 -9.08
C PHE A 79 6.87 0.76 -9.85
N LEU A 80 6.44 -0.31 -9.17
CA LEU A 80 5.95 -1.54 -9.79
C LEU A 80 4.81 -1.28 -10.77
N PHE A 81 3.88 -0.41 -10.37
CA PHE A 81 2.73 -0.05 -11.18
C PHE A 81 3.11 0.74 -12.43
N PHE A 82 4.01 1.71 -12.27
CA PHE A 82 4.53 2.51 -13.36
C PHE A 82 5.30 1.64 -14.35
N PHE A 83 6.09 0.69 -13.84
CA PHE A 83 6.80 -0.29 -14.66
C PHE A 83 5.84 -1.19 -15.43
N TYR A 84 4.79 -1.71 -14.77
CA TYR A 84 3.76 -2.51 -15.43
C TYR A 84 3.04 -1.72 -16.55
N LYS A 85 2.72 -0.45 -16.29
CA LYS A 85 2.10 0.44 -17.27
C LYS A 85 3.01 0.78 -18.45
N ILE A 86 4.33 0.85 -18.23
CA ILE A 86 5.32 1.11 -19.29
C ILE A 86 5.56 -0.12 -20.18
N ASN A 87 5.44 -1.32 -19.61
CA ASN A 87 5.67 -2.58 -20.32
C ASN A 87 4.40 -3.14 -20.99
N GLN A 88 3.26 -2.45 -20.86
CA GLN A 88 1.99 -2.75 -21.51
C GLN A 88 1.85 -1.95 -22.81
#